data_AF-A0A0D2ZYF1-F1
#
_entry.id   AF-A0A0D2ZYF1-F1
#
_cell.length_a   1.000
_cell.length_b   1.000
_cell.length_c   1.000
_cell.angle_alpha   90.00
_cell.angle_beta   90.00
_cell.angle_gamma   90.00
#
_symmetry.space_group_name_H-M   'P 1'
#
loop_
_entity.id
_entity.type
_entity.pdbx_description
1 polymer ?
#
loop_
_entity_poly.entity_id
_entity_poly.type
_entity_poly.pdbx_seq_one_letter_code
_entity_poly.pdbx_strand_id
1 'polypeptide(L)'
;MALNVRNRLGFIDGTIHKPPSTDRNSGSWSRFKQDDAPRVYEIEQRLSTIKQGSKDVSAYYTELITLWEEYKNYIELPVCTCGKCKCNAAMLWEKLQQCSCVTKFLVGLNEVYDQMKRHILMLKPIPCIEEVYNMVAQDERQR
;
A
#
# COMPACT_ATOMS: atom_id res chain seq x y z
N MET A 1 29.72 -1.63 -10.79
CA MET A 1 29.83 -1.50 -9.33
C MET A 1 28.46 -1.70 -8.75
N ALA A 2 28.22 -2.83 -8.08
CA ALA A 2 26.97 -3.11 -7.40
C ALA A 2 26.89 -2.22 -6.16
N LEU A 3 25.79 -1.48 -5.99
CA LEU A 3 25.58 -0.64 -4.83
C LEU A 3 25.07 -1.52 -3.68
N ASN A 4 25.80 -1.50 -2.58
CA ASN A 4 25.58 -2.33 -1.39
C ASN A 4 24.27 -1.93 -0.68
N VAL A 5 23.71 -2.84 0.13
CA VAL A 5 22.40 -2.74 0.82
C VAL A 5 22.16 -1.39 1.52
N ARG A 6 23.24 -0.73 1.95
CA ARG A 6 23.20 0.61 2.57
C ARG A 6 22.63 1.71 1.67
N ASN A 7 22.70 1.55 0.35
CA ASN A 7 22.14 2.53 -0.59
C ASN A 7 20.62 2.42 -0.72
N ARG A 8 19.98 1.28 -0.39
CA ARG A 8 18.51 1.13 -0.47
C ARG A 8 17.76 2.10 0.44
N LEU A 9 18.27 2.36 1.65
CA LEU A 9 17.62 3.27 2.60
C LEU A 9 17.64 4.73 2.12
N GLY A 10 18.67 5.13 1.37
CA GLY A 10 18.78 6.50 0.86
C GLY A 10 17.80 6.84 -0.27
N PHE A 11 17.28 5.82 -0.99
CA PHE A 11 16.20 6.00 -1.97
C PHE A 11 14.84 6.15 -1.30
N ILE A 12 14.62 5.47 -0.17
CA ILE A 12 13.35 5.47 0.56
C ILE A 12 13.19 6.76 1.38
N ASP A 13 14.27 7.25 2.00
CA ASP A 13 14.27 8.48 2.80
C ASP A 13 14.52 9.76 1.98
N GLY A 14 14.62 9.66 0.65
CA GLY A 14 14.78 10.80 -0.26
C GLY A 14 16.14 11.52 -0.19
N THR A 15 17.13 10.95 0.51
CA THR A 15 18.49 11.49 0.61
C THR A 15 19.31 11.29 -0.67
N ILE A 16 18.87 10.40 -1.57
CA ILE A 16 19.41 10.24 -2.92
C ILE A 16 18.40 10.79 -3.92
N HIS A 17 18.70 11.96 -4.50
CA HIS A 17 17.88 12.56 -5.54
C HIS A 17 18.11 11.90 -6.91
N LYS A 18 17.04 11.82 -7.71
CA LYS A 18 17.10 11.41 -9.11
C LYS A 18 18.18 12.24 -9.83
N PRO A 19 19.24 11.61 -10.36
CA PRO A 19 20.27 12.35 -11.05
C PRO A 19 19.68 12.94 -12.35
N PRO A 20 20.14 14.14 -12.76
CA PRO A 20 19.70 14.76 -14.00
C PRO A 20 19.95 13.83 -15.20
N SER A 21 19.15 13.96 -16.26
CA SER A 21 19.17 13.06 -17.44
C SER A 21 20.52 13.03 -18.18
N THR A 22 21.40 13.99 -17.90
CA THR A 22 22.76 14.10 -18.44
C THR A 22 23.81 13.33 -17.62
N ASP A 23 23.46 12.82 -16.43
CA ASP A 23 24.37 12.13 -15.55
C ASP A 23 24.59 10.67 -16.01
N ARG A 24 25.85 10.22 -15.95
CA ARG A 24 26.26 8.84 -16.28
C ARG A 24 25.49 7.79 -15.47
N ASN A 25 24.99 8.14 -14.29
CA ASN A 25 24.23 7.26 -13.42
C ASN A 25 22.70 7.30 -13.67
N SER A 26 22.22 8.15 -14.57
CA SER A 26 20.80 8.19 -14.99
C SER A 26 20.34 6.85 -15.57
N GLY A 27 21.21 6.17 -16.34
CA GLY A 27 20.94 4.84 -16.87
C GLY A 27 20.78 3.77 -15.79
N SER A 28 21.49 3.90 -14.67
CA SER A 28 21.31 3.01 -13.51
C SER A 28 19.94 3.26 -12.86
N TRP A 29 19.54 4.52 -12.69
CA TRP A 29 18.24 4.91 -12.11
C TRP A 29 17.05 4.38 -12.91
N SER A 30 17.08 4.51 -14.24
CA SER A 30 16.03 4.01 -15.12
C SER A 30 15.97 2.49 -15.17
N ARG A 31 17.12 1.80 -15.10
CA ARG A 31 17.19 0.33 -15.07
C ARG A 31 16.63 -0.26 -13.77
N PHE A 32 16.91 0.35 -12.62
CA PHE A 32 16.32 -0.08 -11.34
C PHE A 32 14.79 -0.04 -11.36
N LYS A 33 14.18 1.05 -11.86
CA LYS A 33 12.72 1.12 -12.02
C LYS A 33 12.14 0.08 -12.98
N GLN A 34 12.90 -0.32 -14.00
CA GLN A 34 12.46 -1.32 -14.98
C GLN A 34 12.57 -2.76 -14.44
N ASP A 35 13.57 -3.03 -13.59
CA ASP A 35 13.74 -4.33 -12.92
C ASP A 35 12.67 -4.61 -11.87
N ASP A 36 12.06 -3.57 -11.28
CA ASP A 36 10.99 -3.73 -10.29
C ASP A 36 9.60 -3.97 -10.91
N ALA A 37 9.41 -3.64 -12.20
CA ALA A 37 8.11 -3.72 -12.86
C ALA A 37 7.47 -5.14 -12.87
N PRO A 38 8.21 -6.23 -13.14
CA PRO A 38 7.65 -7.58 -13.02
C PRO A 38 7.21 -7.92 -11.59
N ARG A 39 7.94 -7.44 -10.58
CA ARG A 39 7.61 -7.69 -9.17
C ARG A 39 6.37 -6.91 -8.75
N VAL A 40 6.28 -5.64 -9.15
CA VAL A 40 5.07 -4.82 -8.93
C VAL A 40 3.85 -5.47 -9.57
N TYR A 41 3.97 -5.93 -10.82
CA TYR A 41 2.88 -6.63 -11.51
C TYR A 41 2.43 -7.88 -10.74
N GLU A 42 3.36 -8.71 -10.26
CA GLU A 42 3.04 -9.89 -9.44
C GLU A 42 2.29 -9.52 -8.15
N ILE A 43 2.77 -8.49 -7.43
CA ILE A 43 2.14 -8.02 -6.20
C ILE A 43 0.74 -7.48 -6.48
N GLU A 44 0.56 -6.67 -7.54
CA GLU A 44 -0.74 -6.15 -7.94
C GLU A 44 -1.72 -7.27 -8.32
N GLN A 45 -1.25 -8.28 -9.05
CA GLN A 45 -2.05 -9.45 -9.39
C GLN A 45 -2.50 -10.17 -8.11
N ARG A 46 -1.57 -10.44 -7.18
CA ARG A 46 -1.91 -11.08 -5.90
C ARG A 46 -2.92 -10.25 -5.11
N LEU A 47 -2.69 -8.94 -4.97
CA LEU A 47 -3.61 -8.00 -4.31
C LEU A 47 -5.00 -7.94 -4.98
N SER A 48 -5.10 -8.16 -6.29
CA SER A 48 -6.38 -8.16 -7.01
C SER A 48 -7.18 -9.45 -6.80
N THR A 49 -6.49 -10.56 -6.55
CA THR A 49 -7.09 -11.88 -6.41
C THR A 49 -7.29 -12.33 -4.97
N ILE A 50 -6.69 -11.63 -4.00
CA ILE A 50 -6.73 -12.01 -2.60
C ILE A 50 -8.18 -12.00 -2.08
N LYS A 51 -8.56 -13.09 -1.41
CA LYS A 51 -9.85 -13.28 -0.76
C LYS A 51 -9.66 -14.06 0.53
N GLN A 52 -10.59 -13.89 1.48
CA GLN A 52 -10.60 -14.62 2.73
C GLN A 52 -10.70 -16.13 2.49
N GLY A 53 -11.70 -16.57 1.72
CA GLY A 53 -11.90 -17.98 1.40
C GLY A 53 -12.10 -18.82 2.65
N SER A 54 -11.27 -19.84 2.86
CA SER A 54 -11.32 -20.72 4.04
C SER A 54 -10.50 -20.23 5.24
N LYS A 55 -9.85 -19.06 5.14
CA LYS A 55 -9.03 -18.49 6.22
C LYS A 55 -9.94 -17.77 7.24
N ASP A 56 -9.53 -17.78 8.50
CA ASP A 56 -10.08 -16.85 9.49
C ASP A 56 -9.73 -15.39 9.13
N VAL A 57 -10.42 -14.44 9.75
CA VAL A 57 -10.25 -13.01 9.44
C VAL A 57 -8.83 -12.53 9.77
N SER A 58 -8.19 -13.07 10.82
CA SER A 58 -6.83 -12.69 11.24
C SER A 58 -5.75 -13.10 10.24
N ALA A 59 -5.82 -14.34 9.76
CA ALA A 59 -4.90 -14.87 8.76
C ALA A 59 -5.06 -14.14 7.42
N TYR A 60 -6.28 -13.89 6.99
CA TYR A 60 -6.55 -13.10 5.78
C TYR A 60 -6.04 -11.65 5.90
N TYR A 61 -6.33 -10.99 7.02
CA TYR A 61 -5.83 -9.64 7.31
C TYR A 61 -4.31 -9.58 7.24
N THR A 62 -3.62 -10.51 7.91
CA THR A 62 -2.15 -10.56 7.96
C THR A 62 -1.55 -10.71 6.56
N GLU A 63 -2.12 -11.60 5.73
CA GLU A 63 -1.66 -11.78 4.35
C GLU A 63 -1.87 -10.52 3.50
N LEU A 64 -3.03 -9.87 3.61
CA LEU A 64 -3.31 -8.62 2.91
C LEU A 64 -2.34 -7.52 3.31
N ILE A 65 -2.14 -7.29 4.61
CA ILE A 65 -1.24 -6.24 5.11
C ILE A 65 0.21 -6.51 4.69
N THR A 66 0.65 -7.77 4.73
CA THR A 66 2.00 -8.13 4.28
C THR A 66 2.21 -7.78 2.81
N LEU A 67 1.25 -8.13 1.95
CA LEU A 67 1.28 -7.77 0.53
C LEU A 67 1.19 -6.26 0.30
N TRP A 68 0.38 -5.57 1.10
CA TRP A 68 0.19 -4.13 0.99
C TRP A 68 1.44 -3.34 1.40
N GLU A 69 2.09 -3.73 2.49
CA GLU A 69 3.38 -3.13 2.90
C GLU A 69 4.49 -3.45 1.90
N GLU A 70 4.49 -4.65 1.30
CA GLU A 70 5.40 -4.96 0.21
C GLU A 70 5.16 -4.01 -0.98
N TYR A 71 3.90 -3.84 -1.41
CA TYR A 71 3.52 -2.93 -2.50
C TYR A 71 3.94 -1.49 -2.24
N LYS A 72 3.79 -0.99 -1.00
CA LYS A 72 4.16 0.38 -0.61
C LYS A 72 5.65 0.68 -0.83
N ASN A 73 6.53 -0.31 -0.81
CA ASN A 73 7.96 -0.10 -1.11
C ASN A 73 8.21 0.33 -2.57
N TYR A 74 7.23 0.12 -3.45
CA TYR A 74 7.32 0.45 -4.87
C TYR A 74 6.49 1.69 -5.26
N ILE A 75 5.68 2.22 -4.34
CA ILE A 75 4.90 3.43 -4.58
C ILE A 75 5.74 4.66 -4.23
N GLU A 76 5.92 5.55 -5.19
CA GLU A 76 6.58 6.83 -4.92
C GLU A 76 5.61 7.79 -4.22
N LEU A 77 6.07 8.37 -3.10
CA LEU A 77 5.37 9.45 -2.43
C LEU A 77 5.32 10.68 -3.34
N PRO A 78 4.15 11.33 -3.52
CA PRO A 78 4.07 12.55 -4.28
C PRO A 78 4.83 13.67 -3.54
N VAL A 79 5.92 14.16 -4.16
CA VAL A 79 6.71 15.28 -3.65
C VAL A 79 6.29 16.56 -4.36
N CYS A 80 5.90 17.61 -3.63
CA CYS A 80 5.77 18.93 -4.27
C CYS A 80 7.16 19.50 -4.54
N THR A 81 7.43 19.81 -5.80
CA THR A 81 8.66 20.47 -6.24
C THR A 81 8.64 21.99 -6.06
N CYS A 82 7.52 22.54 -5.56
CA CYS A 82 7.26 23.96 -5.48
C CYS A 82 7.96 24.68 -4.30
N GLY A 83 8.73 23.96 -3.47
CA GLY A 83 9.66 24.50 -2.46
C GLY A 83 9.05 25.19 -1.23
N LYS A 84 7.79 25.66 -1.30
CA LYS A 84 7.06 26.37 -0.22
C LYS A 84 5.57 26.01 -0.16
N CYS A 85 5.17 24.84 -0.65
CA CYS A 85 3.75 24.43 -0.66
C CYS A 85 3.21 24.22 0.76
N LYS A 86 2.01 24.76 1.00
CA LYS A 86 1.10 24.34 2.07
C LYS A 86 0.05 23.34 1.56
N CYS A 87 0.35 22.70 0.43
CA CYS A 87 -0.50 21.69 -0.18
C CYS A 87 -0.38 20.39 0.62
N ASN A 88 -1.50 19.87 1.10
CA ASN A 88 -1.55 18.65 1.90
C ASN A 88 -1.43 17.38 1.03
N ALA A 89 -0.63 17.42 -0.04
CA ALA A 89 -0.58 16.39 -1.07
C ALA A 89 -0.16 15.02 -0.51
N ALA A 90 0.91 14.97 0.30
CA ALA A 90 1.36 13.74 0.95
C ALA A 90 0.29 13.16 1.90
N MET A 91 -0.34 14.02 2.72
CA MET A 91 -1.41 13.62 3.64
C MET A 91 -2.65 13.10 2.89
N LEU A 92 -3.05 13.77 1.80
CA LEU A 92 -4.17 13.33 0.96
C LEU A 92 -3.85 12.00 0.26
N TRP A 93 -2.61 11.82 -0.17
CA TRP A 93 -2.13 10.58 -0.77
C TRP A 93 -2.16 9.42 0.21
N GLU A 94 -1.65 9.62 1.43
CA GLU A 94 -1.69 8.61 2.49
C GLU A 94 -3.13 8.22 2.84
N LYS A 95 -4.03 9.22 2.95
CA LYS A 95 -5.46 8.96 3.16
C LYS A 95 -6.09 8.16 2.02
N LEU A 96 -5.71 8.44 0.77
CA LEU A 96 -6.18 7.68 -0.39
C LEU A 96 -5.68 6.23 -0.36
N GLN A 97 -4.40 6.02 0.00
CA GLN A 97 -3.82 4.68 0.15
C GLN A 97 -4.51 3.88 1.25
N GLN A 98 -4.78 4.52 2.41
CA GLN A 98 -5.54 3.91 3.49
C GLN A 98 -6.94 3.49 3.04
N CYS A 99 -7.71 4.40 2.40
CA CYS A 99 -9.03 4.08 1.87
C CYS A 99 -8.99 2.92 0.87
N SER A 100 -7.94 2.86 0.04
CA SER A 100 -7.76 1.80 -0.95
C SER A 100 -7.46 0.45 -0.27
N CYS A 101 -6.64 0.44 0.78
CA CYS A 101 -6.35 -0.76 1.57
C CYS A 101 -7.62 -1.29 2.25
N VAL A 102 -8.37 -0.43 2.92
CA VAL A 102 -9.67 -0.76 3.54
C VAL A 102 -10.64 -1.34 2.51
N THR A 103 -10.73 -0.72 1.34
CA THR A 103 -11.62 -1.20 0.27
C THR A 103 -11.22 -2.60 -0.20
N LYS A 104 -9.91 -2.87 -0.42
CA LYS A 104 -9.45 -4.21 -0.79
C LYS A 104 -9.76 -5.23 0.29
N PHE A 105 -9.54 -4.89 1.57
CA PHE A 105 -9.89 -5.77 2.69
C PHE A 105 -11.36 -6.15 2.65
N LEU A 106 -12.26 -5.17 2.58
CA LEU A 106 -13.72 -5.38 2.57
C LEU A 106 -14.20 -6.18 1.35
N VAL A 107 -13.63 -5.95 0.16
CA VAL A 107 -13.99 -6.68 -1.07
C VAL A 107 -13.59 -8.14 -1.00
N GLY A 108 -12.43 -8.46 -0.41
CA GLY A 108 -11.96 -9.84 -0.30
C GLY A 108 -12.56 -10.63 0.85
N LEU A 109 -13.24 -10.00 1.81
CA LEU A 109 -13.96 -10.68 2.89
C LEU A 109 -15.13 -11.52 2.35
N ASN A 110 -15.43 -12.63 3.02
CA ASN A 110 -16.55 -13.50 2.66
C ASN A 110 -17.92 -12.80 2.77
N GLU A 111 -18.91 -13.31 2.05
CA GLU A 111 -20.29 -12.74 1.99
C GLU A 111 -20.99 -12.71 3.35
N VAL A 112 -20.59 -13.61 4.26
CA VAL A 112 -21.11 -13.65 5.63
C VAL A 112 -20.93 -12.30 6.34
N TYR A 113 -19.92 -11.50 5.97
CA TYR A 113 -19.63 -10.20 6.57
C TYR A 113 -20.32 -9.02 5.84
N ASP A 114 -21.20 -9.25 4.86
CA ASP A 114 -21.77 -8.18 4.03
C ASP A 114 -22.52 -7.10 4.81
N GLN A 115 -23.20 -7.46 5.90
CA GLN A 115 -23.83 -6.48 6.80
C GLN A 115 -22.78 -5.56 7.44
N MET A 116 -21.69 -6.13 7.94
CA MET A 116 -20.59 -5.36 8.54
C MET A 116 -19.89 -4.50 7.48
N LYS A 117 -19.65 -5.02 6.27
CA LYS A 117 -19.10 -4.24 5.14
C LYS A 117 -19.96 -3.00 4.85
N ARG A 118 -21.27 -3.17 4.75
CA ARG A 118 -22.21 -2.05 4.51
C ARG A 118 -22.17 -1.03 5.63
N HIS A 119 -22.15 -1.48 6.88
CA HIS A 119 -22.04 -0.60 8.04
C HIS A 119 -20.78 0.26 7.98
N ILE A 120 -19.62 -0.36 7.76
CA ILE A 120 -18.32 0.32 7.67
C ILE A 120 -18.29 1.34 6.53
N LEU A 121 -18.84 0.99 5.36
CA LEU A 121 -18.91 1.89 4.20
C LEU A 121 -19.82 3.12 4.42
N MET A 122 -20.69 3.10 5.42
CA MET A 122 -21.52 4.25 5.80
C MET A 122 -20.85 5.20 6.78
N LEU A 123 -19.75 4.80 7.43
CA LEU A 123 -19.02 5.63 8.39
C LEU A 123 -18.28 6.77 7.67
N LYS A 124 -18.37 8.00 8.22
CA LYS A 124 -17.69 9.19 7.70
C LYS A 124 -16.87 9.87 8.79
N PRO A 125 -15.54 9.97 8.66
CA PRO A 125 -14.70 9.40 7.59
C PRO A 125 -14.65 7.86 7.65
N ILE A 126 -14.20 7.21 6.57
CA ILE A 126 -13.97 5.77 6.59
C ILE A 126 -12.90 5.45 7.66
N PRO A 127 -13.11 4.45 8.53
CA PRO A 127 -12.16 4.11 9.59
C PRO A 127 -10.81 3.63 9.03
N CYS A 128 -9.79 3.56 9.89
CA CYS A 128 -8.51 2.97 9.49
C CYS A 128 -8.58 1.45 9.38
N ILE A 129 -7.57 0.85 8.74
CA ILE A 129 -7.58 -0.58 8.45
C ILE A 129 -7.56 -1.43 9.74
N GLU A 130 -6.91 -0.94 10.79
CA GLU A 130 -6.87 -1.55 12.11
C GLU A 130 -8.24 -1.51 12.80
N GLU A 131 -8.94 -0.37 12.73
CA GLU A 131 -10.30 -0.22 13.25
C GLU A 131 -11.27 -1.15 12.53
N VAL A 132 -11.21 -1.19 11.20
CA VAL A 132 -12.02 -2.08 10.37
C VAL A 132 -11.75 -3.55 10.69
N TYR A 133 -10.48 -3.94 10.83
CA TYR A 133 -10.13 -5.29 11.24
C TYR A 133 -10.72 -5.65 12.60
N ASN A 134 -10.59 -4.76 13.60
CA ASN A 134 -11.12 -4.99 14.94
C ASN A 134 -12.64 -5.16 14.94
N MET A 135 -13.38 -4.37 14.15
CA MET A 135 -14.83 -4.50 13.99
C MET A 135 -15.21 -5.88 13.42
N VAL A 136 -14.53 -6.32 12.36
CA VAL A 136 -14.82 -7.61 11.70
C VAL A 136 -14.38 -8.79 12.57
N ALA A 137 -13.23 -8.72 13.23
CA ALA A 137 -12.75 -9.76 14.15
C ALA A 137 -13.61 -9.86 15.42
N GLN A 138 -14.27 -8.78 15.83
CA GLN A 138 -15.29 -8.83 16.88
C GLN A 138 -16.57 -9.52 16.38
N ASP A 139 -17.05 -9.20 15.17
CA ASP A 139 -18.20 -9.87 14.55
C ASP A 139 -17.96 -11.38 14.40
N GLU A 140 -16.77 -11.79 13.97
CA GLU A 140 -16.39 -13.20 13.83
C GLU A 140 -16.46 -13.96 15.16
N ARG A 141 -16.05 -13.34 16.27
CA ARG A 141 -16.09 -13.95 17.62
C ARG A 141 -17.49 -14.03 18.22
N GLN A 142 -18.42 -13.21 17.74
CA GLN A 142 -19.80 -13.14 18.24
C GLN A 142 -20.77 -14.03 17.44
N ARG A 143 -20.28 -14.67 16.37
CA ARG A 143 -21.00 -15.67 15.58
C ARG A 143 -20.71 -17.08 16.07
#